data_AF-A0AAN8GG84-F1
#
_entry.id   AF-A0AAN8GG84-F1
#
_cell.length_a   1.000
_cell.length_b   1.000
_cell.length_c   1.000
_cell.angle_alpha   90.00
_cell.angle_beta   90.00
_cell.angle_gamma   90.00
#
_symmetry.space_group_name_H-M   'P 1'
#
loop_
_entity.id
_entity.type
_entity.pdbx_description
1 polymer ?
#
loop_
_entity_poly.entity_id
_entity_poly.type
_entity_poly.pdbx_seq_one_letter_code
_entity_poly.pdbx_strand_id
1 'polypeptide(L)'
;METISQLYVDLSETEHRFRRACQQVVLLNNKLKELQVRYDRARRDQMRSFRYNIRLRMSGAEGVRNAYYEYARLKADRVLYLRYRIRNCTTIDREDSSHSSEEDME
;
A
#
# COMPACT_ATOMS: atom_id res chain seq x y z
N MET A 1 -27.34 1.96 0.41
CA MET A 1 -26.46 1.37 1.44
C MET A 1 -25.41 0.54 0.73
N GLU A 2 -24.12 0.70 1.05
CA GLU A 2 -23.07 -0.20 0.53
C GLU A 2 -23.30 -1.61 1.11
N THR A 3 -23.34 -2.63 0.26
CA THR A 3 -23.54 -4.01 0.71
C THR A 3 -22.26 -4.57 1.31
N ILE A 4 -22.36 -5.49 2.28
CA ILE A 4 -21.21 -6.16 2.90
C ILE A 4 -20.33 -6.83 1.82
N SER A 5 -20.94 -7.41 0.79
CA SER A 5 -20.25 -7.97 -0.38
C SER A 5 -19.36 -6.94 -1.09
N GLN A 6 -19.87 -5.72 -1.31
CA GLN A 6 -19.10 -4.63 -1.91
C GLN A 6 -17.88 -4.26 -1.07
N LEU A 7 -18.01 -4.25 0.26
CA LEU A 7 -16.89 -3.95 1.16
C LEU A 7 -15.76 -4.99 1.06
N TYR A 8 -16.10 -6.27 0.89
CA TYR A 8 -15.11 -7.33 0.70
C TYR A 8 -14.39 -7.22 -0.66
N VAL A 9 -15.11 -6.87 -1.73
CA VAL A 9 -14.52 -6.62 -3.05
C VAL A 9 -13.53 -5.46 -2.98
N ASP A 10 -13.95 -4.34 -2.38
CA ASP A 10 -13.11 -3.15 -2.20
C ASP A 10 -11.88 -3.45 -1.33
N LEU A 11 -12.05 -4.28 -0.28
CA LEU A 11 -10.95 -4.70 0.58
C LEU A 11 -9.92 -5.50 -0.22
N SER A 12 -10.35 -6.51 -0.96
CA SER A 12 -9.48 -7.35 -1.79
C SER A 12 -8.72 -6.52 -2.82
N GLU A 13 -9.39 -5.59 -3.50
CA GLU A 13 -8.74 -4.71 -4.47
C GLU A 13 -7.71 -3.78 -3.80
N THR A 14 -8.06 -3.19 -2.67
CA THR A 14 -7.18 -2.28 -1.94
C THR A 14 -5.95 -3.02 -1.40
N GLU A 15 -6.11 -4.22 -0.87
CA GLU A 15 -5.02 -5.09 -0.42
C GLU A 15 -4.09 -5.49 -1.59
N HIS A 16 -4.66 -5.80 -2.76
CA HIS A 16 -3.87 -6.07 -3.95
C HIS A 16 -3.02 -4.86 -4.33
N ARG A 17 -3.63 -3.66 -4.41
CA ARG A 17 -2.94 -2.40 -4.73
C ARG A 17 -1.84 -2.08 -3.71
N PHE A 18 -2.11 -2.27 -2.42
CA PHE A 18 -1.11 -2.10 -1.34
C PHE A 18 0.10 -3.02 -1.55
N ARG A 19 -0.16 -4.32 -1.78
CA ARG A 19 0.91 -5.31 -2.01
C ARG A 19 1.76 -4.94 -3.23
N ARG A 20 1.12 -4.53 -4.32
CA ARG A 20 1.81 -4.07 -5.55
C ARG A 20 2.67 -2.85 -5.27
N ALA A 21 2.19 -1.88 -4.49
CA ALA A 21 2.95 -0.70 -4.12
C ALA A 21 4.21 -1.07 -3.31
N CYS A 22 4.08 -1.95 -2.31
CA CYS A 22 5.21 -2.46 -1.55
C CYS A 22 6.24 -3.18 -2.44
N GLN A 23 5.79 -3.98 -3.42
CA GLN A 23 6.69 -4.61 -4.39
C GLN A 23 7.44 -3.56 -5.23
N GLN A 24 6.78 -2.49 -5.68
CA GLN A 24 7.43 -1.42 -6.43
C GLN A 24 8.49 -0.69 -5.59
N VAL A 25 8.21 -0.44 -4.31
CA VAL A 25 9.19 0.14 -3.38
C VAL A 25 10.47 -0.72 -3.29
N VAL A 26 10.32 -2.04 -3.16
CA VAL A 26 11.46 -2.97 -3.09
C VAL A 26 12.26 -2.95 -4.40
N LEU A 27 11.58 -2.99 -5.55
CA LEU A 27 12.22 -2.92 -6.87
C LEU A 27 13.01 -1.62 -7.05
N LEU A 28 12.43 -0.48 -6.67
CA LEU A 28 13.08 0.82 -6.78
C LEU A 28 14.27 0.96 -5.81
N ASN A 29 14.17 0.38 -4.60
CA ASN A 29 15.31 0.31 -3.68
C ASN A 29 16.48 -0.50 -4.26
N ASN A 30 16.20 -1.65 -4.88
CA ASN A 30 17.23 -2.42 -5.57
C ASN A 30 17.83 -1.62 -6.74
N LYS A 31 17.00 -0.90 -7.49
CA LYS A 31 17.47 -0.03 -8.57
C LYS A 31 18.39 1.07 -8.08
N LEU A 32 18.08 1.70 -6.95
CA LEU A 32 18.92 2.73 -6.34
C LEU A 32 20.27 2.16 -5.89
N LYS A 33 20.29 0.96 -5.30
CA LYS A 33 21.54 0.26 -4.96
C LYS A 33 22.41 -0.01 -6.19
N GLU A 34 21.83 -0.48 -7.29
CA GLU A 34 22.56 -0.66 -8.56
C GLU A 34 23.13 0.66 -9.10
N LEU A 35 22.34 1.74 -9.08
CA LEU A 35 22.77 3.05 -9.55
C LEU A 35 23.89 3.60 -8.66
N GLN A 36 23.83 3.39 -7.36
CA GLN A 36 24.89 3.76 -6.41
C GLN A 36 26.21 3.04 -6.75
N VAL A 37 26.19 1.74 -6.99
CA VAL A 37 27.39 0.98 -7.40
C VAL A 37 28.00 1.53 -8.69
N ARG A 38 27.16 1.89 -9.68
CA ARG A 38 27.62 2.51 -10.93
C ARG A 38 28.18 3.91 -10.71
N TYR A 39 27.56 4.69 -9.83
CA TYR A 39 28.05 6.01 -9.44
C TYR A 39 29.44 5.91 -8.80
N ASP A 40 29.62 4.99 -7.86
CA ASP A 40 30.89 4.79 -7.16
C ASP A 40 32.00 4.37 -8.13
N ARG A 41 31.68 3.53 -9.13
CA ARG A 41 32.60 3.21 -10.22
C ARG A 41 32.97 4.45 -11.04
N ALA A 42 31.99 5.21 -11.53
CA ALA A 42 32.23 6.43 -12.29
C ALA A 42 32.97 7.52 -11.48
N ARG A 43 32.85 7.49 -10.15
CA ARG A 43 33.60 8.35 -9.24
C ARG A 43 35.07 7.94 -9.16
N ARG A 44 35.36 6.65 -8.99
CA ARG A 44 36.74 6.12 -9.00
C ARG A 44 37.44 6.43 -10.32
N ASP A 45 36.73 6.26 -11.44
CA ASP A 45 37.27 6.42 -12.79
C ASP A 45 37.26 7.89 -13.28
N GLN A 46 36.94 8.84 -12.40
CA GLN A 46 36.89 10.29 -12.69
C GLN A 46 35.96 10.71 -13.85
N MET A 47 34.96 9.90 -14.20
CA MET A 47 34.03 10.12 -15.31
C MET A 47 32.93 11.16 -14.97
N ARG A 48 33.25 12.46 -15.06
CA ARG A 48 32.39 13.56 -14.58
C ARG A 48 30.99 13.56 -15.18
N SER A 49 30.87 13.45 -16.51
CA SER A 49 29.57 13.48 -17.21
C SER A 49 28.67 12.29 -16.83
N PHE A 50 29.27 11.10 -16.65
CA PHE A 50 28.54 9.92 -16.21
C PHE A 50 28.02 10.06 -14.78
N ARG A 51 28.80 10.65 -13.86
CA ARG A 51 28.33 10.92 -12.49
C ARG A 51 27.08 11.79 -12.46
N TYR A 52 27.04 12.84 -13.28
CA TYR A 52 25.88 13.72 -13.36
C TYR A 52 24.64 12.98 -13.87
N ASN A 53 24.78 12.20 -14.95
CA ASN A 53 23.69 11.41 -15.50
C ASN A 53 23.16 10.38 -14.47
N ILE A 54 24.05 9.70 -13.76
CA ILE A 54 23.66 8.72 -12.73
C ILE A 54 22.95 9.41 -11.56
N ARG A 55 23.42 10.57 -11.09
CA ARG A 55 22.73 11.35 -10.06
C ARG A 55 21.31 11.72 -10.48
N LEU A 56 21.13 12.20 -11.71
CA LEU A 56 19.80 12.55 -12.22
C LEU A 56 18.85 11.34 -12.21
N ARG A 57 19.35 10.17 -12.61
CA ARG A 57 18.60 8.91 -12.56
C ARG A 57 18.28 8.47 -11.14
N MET A 58 19.21 8.64 -10.19
CA MET A 58 18.97 8.35 -8.77
C MET A 58 17.86 9.24 -8.21
N SER A 59 17.93 10.55 -8.43
CA SER A 59 16.90 11.48 -7.94
C SER A 59 15.52 11.18 -8.54
N GLY A 60 15.44 10.82 -9.83
CA GLY A 60 14.19 10.37 -10.43
C GLY A 60 13.64 9.09 -9.77
N ALA A 61 14.47 8.07 -9.59
CA ALA A 61 14.07 6.82 -8.95
C ALA A 61 13.68 7.00 -7.48
N GLU A 62 14.35 7.88 -6.73
CA GLU A 62 14.00 8.27 -5.36
C GLU A 62 12.62 8.94 -5.31
N GLY A 63 12.34 9.88 -6.22
CA GLY A 63 11.04 10.54 -6.30
C GLY A 63 9.89 9.55 -6.54
N VAL A 64 10.05 8.64 -7.51
CA VAL A 64 9.06 7.60 -7.80
C VAL A 64 8.90 6.63 -6.61
N ARG A 65 10.01 6.26 -5.96
CA ARG A 65 9.97 5.39 -4.77
C ARG A 65 9.19 6.04 -3.64
N ASN A 66 9.44 7.32 -3.37
CA ASN A 66 8.74 8.08 -2.33
C ASN A 66 7.25 8.19 -2.64
N ALA A 67 6.87 8.39 -3.90
CA ALA A 67 5.47 8.38 -4.32
C ALA A 67 4.78 7.02 -4.05
N TYR A 68 5.47 5.91 -4.33
CA TYR A 68 4.95 4.58 -4.00
C TYR A 68 4.88 4.32 -2.48
N TYR A 69 5.80 4.86 -1.69
CA TYR A 69 5.72 4.79 -0.23
C TYR A 69 4.46 5.49 0.30
N GLU A 70 4.21 6.73 -0.14
CA GLU A 70 3.00 7.46 0.26
C GLU A 70 1.74 6.75 -0.22
N TYR A 71 1.73 6.25 -1.46
CA TYR A 71 0.60 5.47 -1.97
C TYR A 71 0.37 4.19 -1.16
N ALA A 72 1.44 3.45 -0.80
CA ALA A 72 1.33 2.25 0.03
C ALA A 72 0.76 2.59 1.41
N ARG A 73 1.21 3.68 2.03
CA ARG A 73 0.67 4.16 3.31
C ARG A 73 -0.83 4.44 3.22
N LEU A 74 -1.26 5.22 2.22
CA LEU A 74 -2.68 5.53 2.00
C LEU A 74 -3.54 4.27 1.78
N LYS A 75 -3.00 3.27 1.06
CA LYS A 75 -3.71 2.00 0.86
C LYS A 75 -3.73 1.14 2.13
N ALA A 76 -2.67 1.13 2.93
CA ALA A 76 -2.67 0.44 4.23
C ALA A 76 -3.74 1.00 5.17
N ASP A 77 -3.83 2.33 5.27
CA ASP A 77 -4.86 3.01 6.07
C ASP A 77 -6.27 2.65 5.57
N ARG A 78 -6.46 2.60 4.24
CA ARG A 78 -7.74 2.20 3.65
C ARG A 78 -8.09 0.73 3.92
N VAL A 79 -7.11 -0.18 3.87
CA VAL A 79 -7.30 -1.60 4.25
C VAL A 79 -7.76 -1.70 5.70
N LEU A 80 -7.10 -0.99 6.61
CA LEU A 80 -7.46 -0.98 8.02
C LEU A 80 -8.90 -0.46 8.22
N TYR A 81 -9.25 0.63 7.55
CA TYR A 81 -10.59 1.19 7.57
C TYR A 81 -11.66 0.21 7.07
N LEU A 82 -11.42 -0.46 5.93
CA LEU A 82 -12.37 -1.43 5.38
C LEU A 82 -12.55 -2.65 6.28
N ARG A 83 -11.45 -3.17 6.87
CA ARG A 83 -11.51 -4.26 7.85
C ARG A 83 -12.30 -3.86 9.09
N TYR A 84 -12.09 -2.64 9.60
CA TYR A 84 -12.87 -2.11 10.72
C TYR A 84 -14.36 -2.01 10.38
N ARG A 85 -14.71 -1.48 9.20
CA ARG A 85 -16.10 -1.39 8.76
C ARG A 85 -16.79 -2.74 8.64
N ILE A 86 -16.12 -3.71 8.00
CA ILE A 86 -16.66 -5.07 7.86
C ILE A 86 -16.93 -5.67 9.24
N ARG A 87 -15.98 -5.54 10.18
CA ARG A 87 -16.15 -6.02 11.55
C ARG A 87 -17.39 -5.41 12.20
N ASN A 88 -17.56 -4.09 12.10
CA ASN A 88 -18.69 -3.40 12.73
C ASN A 88 -20.04 -3.72 12.08
N CYS A 89 -20.11 -3.93 10.76
CA CYS A 89 -21.34 -4.42 10.13
C CYS A 89 -21.70 -5.82 10.64
N THR A 90 -20.72 -6.72 10.78
CA THR A 90 -20.98 -8.09 11.26
C THR A 90 -21.33 -8.20 12.74
N THR A 91 -21.06 -7.18 13.56
CA THR A 91 -21.48 -7.15 14.97
C THR A 91 -22.90 -6.65 15.13
N ILE A 92 -23.33 -5.67 14.31
CA ILE A 92 -24.70 -5.16 14.30
C ILE A 92 -25.68 -6.28 13.92
N ASP A 93 -25.35 -7.11 12.92
CA ASP A 93 -26.18 -8.25 12.51
C ASP A 93 -26.36 -9.32 13.61
N ARG A 94 -25.49 -9.37 14.64
CA ARG A 94 -25.61 -10.32 15.76
C ARG A 94 -26.50 -9.80 16.90
N GLU A 95 -26.49 -8.50 17.12
CA GLU A 95 -27.29 -7.88 18.19
C GLU A 95 -28.79 -7.87 17.84
N ASP A 96 -29.14 -7.69 16.55
CA ASP A 96 -30.54 -7.76 16.09
C ASP A 96 -31.16 -9.18 16.15
N SER A 97 -30.33 -10.23 16.09
CA SER A 97 -30.80 -11.63 16.26
C SER A 97 -30.99 -12.04 17.73
N SER A 98 -30.55 -11.21 18.68
CA SER A 98 -30.60 -11.50 20.12
C SER A 98 -31.86 -10.98 20.81
N HIS A 99 -32.71 -10.24 20.09
CA HIS A 99 -33.89 -9.56 20.65
C HIS A 99 -35.24 -10.16 20.20
N SER A 100 -35.25 -11.29 19.48
CA SER A 100 -36.50 -11.88 18.94
C SER A 100 -37.00 -13.12 19.69
N SER A 101 -36.65 -13.32 20.98
CA SER A 101 -37.00 -14.55 21.71
C SER A 101 -37.71 -14.36 23.06
N GLU A 102 -38.12 -13.14 23.43
CA GLU A 102 -38.75 -12.89 24.74
C GLU A 102 -40.17 -12.29 24.70
N GLU A 103 -40.85 -12.24 23.55
CA GLU A 103 -42.25 -11.79 23.46
C GLU A 103 -43.14 -12.88 22.85
N ASP A 104 -43.40 -13.95 23.60
CA ASP A 104 -44.53 -14.88 23.38
C ASP A 104 -44.69 -15.77 24.64
N MET A 105 -45.03 -15.16 25.77
CA MET A 105 -45.57 -15.86 26.94
C MET A 105 -46.48 -14.91 27.72
N GLU A 106 -47.70 -14.72 27.22
CA GLU A 106 -48.90 -14.43 28.04
C GLU A 106 -50.18 -14.85 27.31
#